data_AF-A0A2X0S447-F1
#
_entry.id   AF-A0A2X0S447-F1
#
_cell.length_a   1.000
_cell.length_b   1.000
_cell.length_c   1.000
_cell.angle_alpha   90.00
_cell.angle_beta   90.00
_cell.angle_gamma   90.00
#
_symmetry.space_group_name_H-M   'P 1'
#
loop_
_entity.id
_entity.type
_entity.pdbx_description
1 polymer ?
#
loop_
_entity_poly.entity_id
_entity_poly.type
_entity_poly.pdbx_seq_one_letter_code
_entity_poly.pdbx_strand_id
1 'polypeptide(L)'
;MYRNNLKRILIDKKTSVKQLSENTGISRQTISNIRDNEFHDISSNVLTILLTYFQINYYEFGEIYTHEEYLQYKLSKVGFNDENLKKLNALFIKHCNLDLRFSFDTYGNDRSLNFNSSRHFRKIACNGNVRINTTLYGLTFDIIDIDCQWRPSDKDEFEYFHNIYMGIIYALEKYAQQLGFTYIVFNVANYLDKVTQLYLHPMQLNKMDLKVFISRESFDIRDNETLKRSIILKRGYIQYISTKSTQEVKNIRDSIINNYSNCSKRISAFEKENIRILNAKK
;
A
#
# COMPACT_ATOMS: atom_id res chain seq x y z
N MET A 1 -21.47 -13.05 7.05
CA MET A 1 -20.36 -13.32 7.99
C MET A 1 -20.89 -13.17 9.40
N TYR A 2 -20.37 -13.90 10.39
CA TYR A 2 -20.89 -13.83 11.76
C TYR A 2 -19.88 -13.13 12.67
N ARG A 3 -20.30 -12.01 13.29
CA ARG A 3 -19.49 -11.26 14.23
C ARG A 3 -19.77 -11.76 15.64
N ASN A 4 -18.80 -12.43 16.25
CA ASN A 4 -18.90 -12.92 17.61
C ASN A 4 -18.56 -11.83 18.65
N ASN A 5 -19.15 -11.95 19.83
CA ASN A 5 -18.93 -11.08 20.98
C ASN A 5 -18.19 -11.79 22.13
N LEU A 6 -17.43 -12.87 21.84
CA LEU A 6 -16.83 -13.73 22.88
C LEU A 6 -15.97 -12.93 23.87
N LYS A 7 -15.22 -11.93 23.39
CA LYS A 7 -14.41 -11.07 24.26
C LYS A 7 -15.23 -10.33 25.31
N ARG A 8 -16.37 -9.75 24.92
CA ARG A 8 -17.30 -9.06 25.83
C ARG A 8 -17.93 -10.05 26.80
N ILE A 9 -18.41 -11.19 26.29
CA ILE A 9 -19.07 -12.23 27.09
C ILE A 9 -18.12 -12.77 28.17
N LEU A 10 -16.85 -13.01 27.85
CA LEU A 10 -15.84 -13.45 28.82
C LEU A 10 -15.65 -12.43 29.95
N ILE A 11 -15.65 -11.13 29.63
CA ILE A 11 -15.54 -10.04 30.62
C ILE A 11 -16.78 -10.03 31.51
N ASP A 12 -17.97 -10.00 30.91
CA ASP A 12 -19.25 -9.90 31.63
C ASP A 12 -19.48 -11.11 32.56
N LYS A 13 -19.12 -12.31 32.08
CA LYS A 13 -19.23 -13.57 32.83
C LYS A 13 -18.00 -13.85 33.69
N LYS A 14 -17.03 -12.92 33.77
CA LYS A 14 -15.77 -13.04 34.53
C LYS A 14 -15.04 -14.36 34.31
N THR A 15 -15.07 -14.86 33.08
CA THR A 15 -14.51 -16.15 32.70
C THR A 15 -13.18 -15.96 31.99
N SER A 16 -12.14 -16.67 32.43
CA SER A 16 -10.85 -16.66 31.75
C SER A 16 -10.82 -17.66 30.58
N VAL A 17 -9.94 -17.44 29.59
CA VAL A 17 -9.72 -18.40 28.49
C VAL A 17 -9.31 -19.78 29.01
N LYS A 18 -8.49 -19.82 30.08
CA LYS A 18 -8.08 -21.05 30.74
C LYS A 18 -9.29 -21.81 31.28
N GLN A 19 -10.12 -21.13 32.07
CA GLN A 19 -11.31 -21.71 32.68
C GLN A 19 -12.32 -22.17 31.62
N LEU A 20 -12.55 -21.38 30.58
CA LEU A 20 -13.43 -21.76 29.47
C LEU A 20 -12.91 -23.04 28.79
N SER A 21 -11.61 -23.11 28.51
CA SER A 21 -10.97 -24.29 27.89
C SER A 21 -11.13 -25.54 28.73
N GLU A 22 -10.88 -25.45 30.03
CA GLU A 22 -10.99 -26.57 30.98
C GLU A 22 -12.44 -27.09 31.10
N ASN A 23 -13.43 -26.20 31.07
CA ASN A 23 -14.83 -26.59 31.22
C ASN A 23 -15.50 -27.07 29.93
N THR A 24 -14.98 -26.67 28.76
CA THR A 24 -15.61 -26.95 27.46
C THR A 24 -14.84 -27.97 26.62
N GLY A 25 -13.58 -28.24 26.96
CA GLY A 25 -12.68 -29.03 26.13
C GLY A 25 -12.19 -28.32 24.86
N ILE A 26 -12.63 -27.08 24.60
CA ILE A 26 -12.15 -26.28 23.46
C ILE A 26 -10.71 -25.84 23.76
N SER A 27 -9.81 -25.95 22.78
CA SER A 27 -8.43 -25.53 22.97
C SER A 27 -8.31 -24.03 23.30
N ARG A 28 -7.35 -23.67 24.17
CA ARG A 28 -7.07 -22.25 24.49
C ARG A 28 -6.73 -21.42 23.25
N GLN A 29 -6.07 -22.03 22.26
CA GLN A 29 -5.73 -21.37 21.00
C GLN A 29 -7.00 -21.02 20.21
N THR A 30 -7.92 -21.98 20.05
CA THR A 30 -9.20 -21.76 19.37
C THR A 30 -10.00 -20.66 20.07
N ILE A 31 -10.10 -20.71 21.39
CA ILE A 31 -10.79 -19.67 22.18
C ILE A 31 -10.14 -18.29 21.96
N SER A 32 -8.81 -18.23 22.00
CA SER A 32 -8.08 -16.96 21.80
C SER A 32 -8.29 -16.41 20.40
N ASN A 33 -8.26 -17.27 19.36
CA ASN A 33 -8.54 -16.87 17.99
C ASN A 33 -9.95 -16.27 17.85
N ILE A 34 -10.97 -16.91 18.43
CA ILE A 34 -12.35 -16.41 18.41
C ILE A 34 -12.46 -15.08 19.19
N ARG A 35 -11.84 -15.00 20.37
CA ARG A 35 -11.86 -13.81 21.24
C ARG A 35 -11.18 -12.61 20.58
N ASP A 36 -10.05 -12.83 19.94
CA ASP A 36 -9.19 -11.77 19.41
C ASP A 36 -9.54 -11.37 17.98
N ASN A 37 -10.34 -12.20 17.29
CA ASN A 37 -10.93 -11.89 15.99
C ASN A 37 -12.44 -12.13 15.99
N GLU A 38 -13.20 -11.04 16.04
CA GLU A 38 -14.67 -11.07 16.05
C GLU A 38 -15.28 -11.78 14.83
N PHE A 39 -14.55 -11.89 13.72
CA PHE A 39 -14.99 -12.59 12.51
C PHE A 39 -14.24 -13.92 12.27
N HIS A 40 -13.63 -14.49 13.31
CA HIS A 40 -13.05 -15.83 13.19
C HIS A 40 -14.14 -16.85 12.86
N ASP A 41 -13.88 -17.72 11.88
CA ASP A 41 -14.81 -18.79 11.55
C ASP A 41 -14.96 -19.75 12.73
N ILE A 42 -16.20 -20.02 13.12
CA ILE A 42 -16.54 -20.90 14.25
C ILE A 42 -17.32 -22.08 13.70
N SER A 43 -16.84 -23.29 13.96
CA SER A 43 -17.60 -24.49 13.61
C SER A 43 -18.89 -24.57 14.45
N SER A 44 -19.94 -25.17 13.89
CA SER A 44 -21.23 -25.31 14.58
C SER A 44 -21.12 -26.04 15.92
N ASN A 45 -20.21 -27.03 16.02
CA ASN A 45 -19.95 -27.74 17.28
C ASN A 45 -19.36 -26.82 18.34
N VAL A 46 -18.31 -26.05 17.99
CA VAL A 46 -17.68 -25.09 18.92
C VAL A 46 -18.69 -24.02 19.34
N LEU A 47 -19.46 -23.48 18.40
CA LEU A 47 -20.49 -22.50 18.70
C LEU A 47 -21.53 -23.06 19.67
N THR A 48 -22.04 -24.27 19.42
CA THR A 48 -23.03 -24.92 20.30
C THR A 48 -22.50 -25.07 21.72
N ILE A 49 -21.26 -25.54 21.88
CA ILE A 49 -20.63 -25.69 23.20
C ILE A 49 -20.53 -24.33 23.91
N LEU A 50 -20.15 -23.27 23.20
CA LEU A 50 -20.05 -21.92 23.77
C LEU A 50 -21.42 -21.38 24.20
N LEU A 51 -22.46 -21.56 23.38
CA LEU A 51 -23.84 -21.15 23.70
C LEU A 51 -24.35 -21.88 24.94
N THR A 52 -24.14 -23.19 25.02
CA THR A 52 -24.52 -24.02 26.18
C THR A 52 -23.76 -23.61 27.44
N TYR A 53 -22.44 -23.41 27.36
CA TYR A 53 -21.62 -23.04 28.51
C TYR A 53 -22.03 -21.69 29.10
N PHE A 54 -22.26 -20.68 28.26
CA PHE A 54 -22.65 -19.34 28.72
C PHE A 54 -24.15 -19.18 29.00
N GLN A 55 -24.96 -20.18 28.63
CA GLN A 55 -26.42 -20.15 28.70
C GLN A 55 -27.01 -18.93 27.97
N ILE A 56 -26.55 -18.71 26.74
CA ILE A 56 -27.00 -17.61 25.87
C ILE A 56 -27.43 -18.16 24.52
N ASN A 57 -28.28 -17.42 23.83
CA ASN A 57 -28.73 -17.77 22.50
C ASN A 57 -27.76 -17.25 21.41
N TYR A 58 -28.01 -17.66 20.17
CA TYR A 58 -27.21 -17.27 19.01
C TYR A 58 -27.09 -15.75 18.86
N TYR A 59 -28.19 -15.01 18.94
CA TYR A 59 -28.22 -13.55 18.78
C TYR A 59 -27.55 -12.80 19.95
N GLU A 60 -27.50 -13.39 21.14
CA GLU A 60 -26.73 -12.85 22.28
C GLU A 60 -25.22 -13.06 22.10
N PHE A 61 -24.82 -14.16 21.47
CA PHE A 61 -23.41 -14.46 21.21
C PHE A 61 -22.81 -13.59 20.11
N GLY A 62 -23.62 -13.18 19.12
CA GLY A 62 -23.13 -12.42 17.98
C GLY A 62 -24.23 -12.03 16.99
N GLU A 63 -23.80 -11.43 15.89
CA GLU A 63 -24.68 -10.84 14.89
C GLU A 63 -24.24 -11.23 13.47
N ILE A 64 -25.20 -11.36 12.56
CA ILE A 64 -24.91 -11.62 11.15
C ILE A 64 -24.66 -10.29 10.45
N TYR A 65 -23.50 -10.19 9.80
CA TYR A 65 -23.12 -9.06 8.96
C TYR A 65 -23.20 -9.50 7.49
N THR A 66 -23.82 -8.67 6.67
CA THR A 66 -23.62 -8.68 5.22
C THR A 66 -22.15 -8.41 4.90
N HIS A 67 -21.74 -8.72 3.67
CA HIS A 67 -20.38 -8.43 3.23
C HIS A 67 -20.07 -6.92 3.30
N GLU A 68 -21.04 -6.07 2.94
CA GLU A 68 -20.88 -4.62 2.99
C GLU A 68 -20.71 -4.11 4.43
N GLU A 69 -21.55 -4.56 5.37
CA GLU A 69 -21.44 -4.19 6.78
C GLU A 69 -20.08 -4.61 7.37
N TYR A 70 -19.60 -5.81 7.00
CA TYR A 70 -18.27 -6.28 7.41
C TYR A 70 -17.16 -5.34 6.90
N LEU A 71 -17.23 -4.92 5.64
CA LEU A 71 -16.25 -4.00 5.06
C LEU A 71 -16.31 -2.62 5.71
N GLN A 72 -17.51 -2.08 5.98
CA GLN A 72 -17.66 -0.81 6.71
C GLN A 72 -17.11 -0.91 8.13
N TYR A 73 -17.37 -2.02 8.83
CA TYR A 73 -16.79 -2.27 10.15
C TYR A 73 -15.26 -2.27 10.10
N LYS A 74 -14.66 -3.03 9.17
CA LYS A 74 -13.20 -3.06 9.00
C LYS A 74 -12.64 -1.68 8.68
N LEU A 75 -13.30 -0.93 7.80
CA LEU A 75 -12.90 0.40 7.41
C LEU A 75 -12.84 1.37 8.60
N SER A 76 -13.79 1.30 9.52
CA SER A 76 -13.79 2.11 10.76
C SER A 76 -12.55 1.87 11.63
N LYS A 77 -11.91 0.70 11.51
CA LYS A 77 -10.70 0.34 12.28
C LYS A 77 -9.41 0.75 11.58
N VAL A 78 -9.41 0.81 10.24
CA VAL A 78 -8.20 1.10 9.45
C VAL A 78 -8.14 2.51 8.88
N GLY A 79 -9.23 3.28 9.01
CA GLY A 79 -9.29 4.67 8.55
C GLY A 79 -8.17 5.53 9.12
N PHE A 80 -7.89 6.66 8.47
CA PHE A 80 -6.87 7.63 8.85
C PHE A 80 -7.24 8.46 10.10
N ASN A 81 -7.68 7.81 11.18
CA ASN A 81 -7.88 8.45 12.47
C ASN A 81 -6.54 8.76 13.17
N ASP A 82 -6.57 9.54 14.25
CA ASP A 82 -5.39 9.97 15.01
C ASP A 82 -4.46 8.82 15.44
N GLU A 83 -5.00 7.68 15.86
CA GLU A 83 -4.21 6.53 16.27
C GLU A 83 -3.43 5.96 15.07
N ASN A 84 -4.10 5.80 13.94
CA ASN A 84 -3.50 5.25 12.73
C ASN A 84 -2.53 6.26 12.08
N LEU A 85 -2.80 7.56 12.14
CA LEU A 85 -1.85 8.58 11.68
C LEU A 85 -0.57 8.60 12.54
N LYS A 86 -0.67 8.39 13.86
CA LYS A 86 0.51 8.24 14.73
C LYS A 86 1.37 7.04 14.31
N LYS A 87 0.75 5.91 13.97
CA LYS A 87 1.46 4.71 13.45
C LYS A 87 2.18 5.02 12.14
N LEU A 88 1.51 5.67 11.19
CA LEU A 88 2.09 6.05 9.91
C LEU A 88 3.27 7.02 10.10
N ASN A 89 3.09 8.06 10.93
CA ASN A 89 4.14 9.03 11.22
C ASN A 89 5.38 8.37 11.84
N ALA A 90 5.19 7.44 12.78
CA ALA A 90 6.30 6.68 13.37
C ALA A 90 7.06 5.86 12.32
N LEU A 91 6.36 5.27 11.34
CA LEU A 91 6.99 4.54 10.24
C LEU A 91 7.75 5.48 9.29
N PHE A 92 7.19 6.65 8.97
CA PHE A 92 7.91 7.68 8.19
C PHE A 92 9.17 8.14 8.90
N ILE A 93 9.10 8.48 10.19
CA ILE A 93 10.27 8.85 11.00
C ILE A 93 11.33 7.74 10.98
N LYS A 94 10.90 6.49 11.16
CA LYS A 94 11.81 5.34 11.22
C LYS A 94 12.50 5.03 9.89
N HIS A 95 11.82 5.24 8.76
CA HIS A 95 12.26 4.73 7.46
C HIS A 95 12.66 5.80 6.44
N CYS A 96 12.20 7.03 6.60
CA CYS A 96 12.51 8.14 5.68
C CYS A 96 13.66 9.02 6.19
N ASN A 97 14.32 8.63 7.28
CA ASN A 97 15.27 9.43 8.06
C ASN A 97 14.59 10.62 8.76
N LEU A 98 15.06 10.99 9.96
CA LEU A 98 14.44 12.00 10.86
C LEU A 98 14.37 13.42 10.27
N ASP A 99 14.98 13.61 9.10
CA ASP A 99 15.19 14.89 8.45
C ASP A 99 13.96 15.42 7.71
N LEU A 100 13.04 14.54 7.27
CA LEU A 100 11.77 14.93 6.64
C LEU A 100 10.62 14.77 7.64
N ARG A 101 10.00 15.88 8.02
CA ARG A 101 8.82 15.89 8.90
C ARG A 101 7.55 15.93 8.07
N PHE A 102 6.73 14.90 8.15
CA PHE A 102 5.47 14.83 7.40
C PHE A 102 4.31 15.43 8.18
N SER A 103 3.45 16.15 7.45
CA SER A 103 2.12 16.54 7.87
C SER A 103 1.08 15.74 7.08
N PHE A 104 -0.11 15.60 7.66
CA PHE A 104 -1.16 14.68 7.22
C PHE A 104 -2.49 15.41 7.19
N ASP A 105 -3.15 15.41 6.04
CA ASP A 105 -4.47 16.02 5.85
C ASP A 105 -5.46 14.94 5.40
N THR A 106 -6.38 14.58 6.30
CA THR A 106 -7.39 13.55 6.05
C THR A 106 -8.63 14.14 5.42
N TYR A 107 -9.27 13.37 4.55
CA TYR A 107 -10.53 13.76 3.92
C TYR A 107 -11.33 12.53 3.48
N GLY A 108 -12.59 12.76 3.06
CA GLY A 108 -13.48 11.69 2.62
C GLY A 108 -13.80 10.68 3.72
N ASN A 109 -14.11 11.16 4.93
CA ASN A 109 -14.43 10.36 6.11
C ASN A 109 -13.31 9.36 6.48
N ASP A 110 -12.09 9.87 6.64
CA ASP A 110 -10.88 9.11 6.99
C ASP A 110 -10.49 8.01 5.99
N ARG A 111 -11.01 8.08 4.75
CA ARG A 111 -10.68 7.12 3.67
C ARG A 111 -9.57 7.63 2.77
N SER A 112 -9.27 8.91 2.80
CA SER A 112 -8.22 9.50 1.97
C SER A 112 -7.29 10.35 2.82
N LEU A 113 -6.03 10.36 2.44
CA LEU A 113 -4.98 11.08 3.13
C LEU A 113 -4.06 11.72 2.12
N ASN A 114 -3.86 13.03 2.25
CA ASN A 114 -2.71 13.71 1.68
C ASN A 114 -1.61 13.74 2.74
N PHE A 115 -0.38 13.50 2.33
CA PHE A 115 0.78 13.76 3.16
C PHE A 115 1.75 14.69 2.45
N ASN A 116 2.44 15.53 3.20
CA ASN A 116 3.49 16.38 2.66
C ASN A 116 4.60 16.56 3.68
N SER A 117 5.85 16.61 3.23
CA SER A 117 6.98 16.94 4.09
C SER A 117 7.03 18.46 4.29
N SER A 118 6.91 18.89 5.54
CA SER A 118 7.09 20.28 5.94
C SER A 118 8.57 20.70 5.81
N ARG A 119 8.80 21.77 5.04
CA ARG A 119 10.09 22.39 4.68
C ARG A 119 11.03 21.50 3.86
N HIS A 120 11.77 22.17 2.97
CA HIS A 120 12.81 21.53 2.15
C HIS A 120 13.97 21.12 3.05
N PHE A 121 14.16 19.82 3.31
CA PHE A 121 15.43 19.34 3.85
C PHE A 121 16.37 19.06 2.69
N ARG A 122 17.51 19.76 2.60
CA ARG A 122 18.45 19.67 1.48
C ARG A 122 17.77 19.76 0.10
N LYS A 123 16.81 20.70 -0.05
CA LYS A 123 16.03 20.89 -1.28
C LYS A 123 15.18 19.69 -1.72
N ILE A 124 14.94 18.73 -0.82
CA ILE A 124 13.99 17.64 -1.02
C ILE A 124 12.69 18.01 -0.32
N ALA A 125 11.59 17.90 -1.04
CA ALA A 125 10.24 17.99 -0.50
C ALA A 125 9.39 16.90 -1.15
N CYS A 126 8.65 16.12 -0.38
CA CYS A 126 7.79 15.06 -0.90
C CYS A 126 6.35 15.30 -0.49
N ASN A 127 5.43 15.02 -1.39
CA ASN A 127 4.02 14.94 -1.11
C ASN A 127 3.45 13.65 -1.71
N GLY A 128 2.24 13.29 -1.31
CA GLY A 128 1.55 12.18 -1.91
C GLY A 128 0.13 12.03 -1.40
N ASN A 129 -0.62 11.22 -2.11
CA ASN A 129 -2.00 10.87 -1.83
C ASN A 129 -2.15 9.36 -1.71
N VAL A 130 -2.82 8.94 -0.65
CA VAL A 130 -3.22 7.55 -0.43
C VAL A 130 -4.71 7.46 -0.12
N ARG A 131 -5.31 6.33 -0.49
CA ARG A 131 -6.74 6.07 -0.33
C ARG A 131 -6.99 4.65 0.14
N ILE A 132 -8.09 4.49 0.85
CA ILE A 132 -8.61 3.21 1.27
C ILE A 132 -9.86 2.93 0.43
N ASN A 133 -9.80 1.84 -0.33
CA ASN A 133 -10.94 1.36 -1.10
C ASN A 133 -11.40 -0.01 -0.62
N THR A 134 -12.68 -0.28 -0.84
CA THR A 134 -13.32 -1.56 -0.57
C THR A 134 -13.51 -2.32 -1.88
N THR A 135 -13.05 -3.56 -1.93
CA THR A 135 -13.27 -4.48 -3.04
C THR A 135 -14.05 -5.70 -2.54
N LEU A 136 -14.56 -6.54 -3.46
CA LEU A 136 -15.17 -7.83 -3.11
C LEU A 136 -14.25 -8.76 -2.30
N TYR A 137 -12.93 -8.55 -2.41
CA TYR A 137 -11.91 -9.38 -1.77
C TYR A 137 -11.38 -8.77 -0.46
N GLY A 138 -11.82 -7.56 -0.09
CA GLY A 138 -11.39 -6.87 1.12
C GLY A 138 -10.93 -5.44 0.89
N LEU A 139 -10.11 -4.94 1.82
CA LEU A 139 -9.63 -3.57 1.82
C LEU A 139 -8.35 -3.43 1.00
N THR A 140 -8.31 -2.38 0.17
CA THR A 140 -7.15 -2.01 -0.64
C THR A 140 -6.57 -0.71 -0.13
N PHE A 141 -5.25 -0.67 0.03
CA PHE A 141 -4.48 0.53 0.31
C PHE A 141 -3.88 1.05 -1.01
N ASP A 142 -4.55 2.03 -1.60
CA ASP A 142 -4.18 2.61 -2.88
C ASP A 142 -3.27 3.80 -2.69
N ILE A 143 -2.06 3.70 -3.24
CA ILE A 143 -1.06 4.75 -3.26
C ILE A 143 -1.17 5.45 -4.60
N ILE A 144 -1.85 6.59 -4.59
CA ILE A 144 -2.24 7.32 -5.81
C ILE A 144 -1.03 8.00 -6.42
N ASP A 145 -0.27 8.72 -5.60
CA ASP A 145 0.94 9.41 -6.01
C ASP A 145 1.95 9.54 -4.85
N ILE A 146 3.21 9.70 -5.24
CA ILE A 146 4.34 10.02 -4.37
C ILE A 146 5.22 10.95 -5.21
N ASP A 147 5.03 12.25 -5.04
CA ASP A 147 5.76 13.27 -5.79
C ASP A 147 6.80 13.91 -4.88
N CYS A 148 8.06 13.60 -5.16
CA CYS A 148 9.17 14.31 -4.56
C CYS A 148 9.69 15.37 -5.54
N GLN A 149 10.05 16.52 -4.99
CA GLN A 149 10.87 17.51 -5.63
C GLN A 149 12.30 17.29 -5.15
N TRP A 150 13.23 17.28 -6.10
CA TRP A 150 14.65 17.17 -5.82
C TRP A 150 15.41 18.14 -6.70
N ARG A 151 16.23 18.98 -6.08
CA ARG A 151 17.16 19.88 -6.78
C ARG A 151 18.58 19.51 -6.34
N PRO A 152 19.28 18.63 -7.09
CA PRO A 152 20.61 18.20 -6.69
C PRO A 152 21.53 19.41 -6.54
N SER A 153 22.26 19.49 -5.42
CA SER A 153 23.38 20.43 -5.27
C SER A 153 24.64 19.88 -5.91
N ASP A 154 24.84 18.57 -5.80
CA ASP A 154 26.04 17.83 -6.19
C ASP A 154 25.67 16.44 -6.76
N LYS A 155 26.57 15.86 -7.58
CA LYS A 155 26.35 14.57 -8.28
C LYS A 155 26.18 13.35 -7.36
N ASP A 156 26.52 13.47 -6.08
CA ASP A 156 26.51 12.35 -5.11
C ASP A 156 25.34 12.37 -4.11
N GLU A 157 24.34 13.24 -4.31
CA GLU A 157 23.12 13.27 -3.48
C GLU A 157 22.05 12.24 -3.87
N PHE A 158 22.22 11.55 -5.02
CA PHE A 158 21.25 10.56 -5.52
C PHE A 158 20.97 9.46 -4.50
N GLU A 159 22.00 8.93 -3.84
CA GLU A 159 21.85 7.84 -2.88
C GLU A 159 20.98 8.23 -1.69
N TYR A 160 21.15 9.46 -1.21
CA TYR A 160 20.35 10.01 -0.12
C TYR A 160 18.89 10.19 -0.54
N PHE A 161 18.65 10.80 -1.71
CA PHE A 161 17.30 10.98 -2.26
C PHE A 161 16.60 9.64 -2.53
N HIS A 162 17.30 8.69 -3.16
CA HIS A 162 16.80 7.35 -3.44
C HIS A 162 16.41 6.61 -2.15
N ASN A 163 17.21 6.73 -1.09
CA ASN A 163 16.91 6.12 0.20
C ASN A 163 15.69 6.73 0.88
N ILE A 164 15.48 8.05 0.79
CA ILE A 164 14.26 8.71 1.25
C ILE A 164 13.04 8.14 0.50
N TYR A 165 13.10 8.11 -0.83
CA TYR A 165 11.97 7.66 -1.66
C TYR A 165 11.61 6.19 -1.37
N MET A 166 12.62 5.33 -1.27
CA MET A 166 12.49 3.94 -0.83
C MET A 166 11.86 3.83 0.57
N GLY A 167 12.28 4.71 1.49
CA GLY A 167 11.79 4.79 2.86
C GLY A 167 10.29 5.08 2.93
N ILE A 168 9.81 6.01 2.11
CA ILE A 168 8.38 6.37 2.02
C ILE A 168 7.57 5.15 1.57
N ILE A 169 7.98 4.52 0.46
CA ILE A 169 7.33 3.31 -0.07
C ILE A 169 7.29 2.22 1.01
N TYR A 170 8.42 1.95 1.66
CA TYR A 170 8.50 0.90 2.67
C TYR A 170 7.64 1.19 3.91
N ALA A 171 7.57 2.44 4.34
CA ALA A 171 6.73 2.84 5.46
C ALA A 171 5.24 2.68 5.14
N LEU A 172 4.80 3.07 3.94
CA LEU A 172 3.42 2.88 3.47
C LEU A 172 3.05 1.39 3.43
N GLU A 173 3.94 0.53 2.95
CA GLU A 173 3.71 -0.91 2.96
C GLU A 173 3.59 -1.48 4.37
N LYS A 174 4.50 -1.08 5.26
CA LYS A 174 4.48 -1.56 6.65
C LYS A 174 3.23 -1.09 7.38
N TYR A 175 2.79 0.12 7.11
CA TYR A 175 1.54 0.65 7.62
C TYR A 175 0.35 -0.21 7.16
N ALA A 176 0.24 -0.46 5.85
CA ALA A 176 -0.83 -1.28 5.30
C ALA A 176 -0.82 -2.73 5.84
N GLN A 177 0.38 -3.33 5.97
CA GLN A 177 0.53 -4.66 6.56
C GLN A 177 0.10 -4.70 8.04
N GLN A 178 0.50 -3.71 8.83
CA GLN A 178 0.15 -3.64 10.26
C GLN A 178 -1.34 -3.45 10.50
N LEU A 179 -2.03 -2.72 9.62
CA LEU A 179 -3.48 -2.53 9.70
C LEU A 179 -4.30 -3.65 9.04
N GLY A 180 -3.64 -4.62 8.40
CA GLY A 180 -4.30 -5.79 7.83
C GLY A 180 -5.06 -5.51 6.54
N PHE A 181 -4.56 -4.60 5.70
CA PHE A 181 -5.07 -4.43 4.34
C PHE A 181 -4.84 -5.70 3.51
N THR A 182 -5.81 -6.04 2.65
CA THR A 182 -5.72 -7.22 1.78
C THR A 182 -4.75 -6.99 0.63
N TYR A 183 -4.80 -5.80 0.03
CA TYR A 183 -3.95 -5.43 -1.10
C TYR A 183 -3.32 -4.06 -0.88
N ILE A 184 -2.10 -3.91 -1.43
CA ILE A 184 -1.41 -2.64 -1.57
C ILE A 184 -1.26 -2.40 -3.06
N VAL A 185 -1.75 -1.26 -3.54
CA VAL A 185 -1.74 -0.92 -4.96
C VAL A 185 -0.96 0.37 -5.14
N PHE A 186 -0.01 0.37 -6.07
CA PHE A 186 0.71 1.57 -6.49
C PHE A 186 0.22 1.99 -7.85
N ASN A 187 -0.31 3.20 -7.94
CA ASN A 187 -0.61 3.81 -9.23
C ASN A 187 0.69 4.36 -9.83
N VAL A 188 1.01 3.90 -11.04
CA VAL A 188 2.13 4.41 -11.84
C VAL A 188 1.53 5.16 -13.03
N ALA A 189 1.74 6.46 -13.06
CA ALA A 189 1.16 7.33 -14.08
C ALA A 189 2.03 7.34 -15.33
N ASN A 190 1.37 7.41 -16.49
CA ASN A 190 2.03 7.76 -17.73
C ASN A 190 2.45 9.24 -17.69
N TYR A 191 3.54 9.57 -18.37
CA TYR A 191 3.97 10.95 -18.56
C TYR A 191 3.93 11.34 -20.03
N LEU A 192 3.75 12.64 -20.31
CA LEU A 192 3.82 13.19 -21.66
C LEU A 192 5.28 13.46 -22.04
N ASP A 193 5.78 12.80 -23.07
CA ASP A 193 7.05 13.17 -23.68
C ASP A 193 6.91 14.49 -24.46
N LYS A 194 7.70 15.50 -24.09
CA LYS A 194 7.56 16.85 -24.65
C LYS A 194 7.99 16.95 -26.11
N VAL A 195 8.91 16.10 -26.56
CA VAL A 195 9.45 16.14 -27.93
C VAL A 195 8.47 15.49 -28.91
N THR A 196 7.87 14.38 -28.50
CA THR A 196 7.06 13.54 -29.37
C THR A 196 5.56 13.66 -29.13
N GLN A 197 5.16 14.34 -28.05
CA GLN A 197 3.77 14.54 -27.64
C GLN A 197 3.02 13.20 -27.42
N LEU A 198 3.76 12.17 -26.98
CA LEU A 198 3.20 10.85 -26.67
C LEU A 198 3.13 10.64 -25.16
N TYR A 199 2.05 10.02 -24.70
CA TYR A 199 1.97 9.48 -23.34
C TYR A 199 2.71 8.15 -23.28
N LEU A 200 3.70 8.07 -22.40
CA LEU A 200 4.57 6.93 -22.26
C LEU A 200 4.51 6.38 -20.83
N HIS A 201 4.48 5.06 -20.70
CA HIS A 201 4.67 4.41 -19.41
C HIS A 201 6.12 4.60 -18.94
N PRO A 202 6.37 4.86 -17.65
CA PRO A 202 7.72 4.98 -17.09
C PRO A 202 8.59 3.76 -17.37
N MET A 203 9.89 3.94 -17.64
CA MET A 203 10.80 2.82 -17.86
C MET A 203 11.06 2.03 -16.57
N GLN A 204 11.52 0.78 -16.73
CA GLN A 204 12.15 0.04 -15.64
C GLN A 204 13.65 0.17 -15.78
N LEU A 205 14.29 0.81 -14.80
CA LEU A 205 15.74 1.02 -14.78
C LEU A 205 16.34 0.36 -13.52
N ASN A 206 17.57 -0.14 -13.64
CA ASN A 206 18.34 -0.55 -12.47
C ASN A 206 18.86 0.69 -11.72
N LYS A 207 19.40 0.50 -10.52
CA LYS A 207 19.86 1.62 -9.67
C LYS A 207 20.94 2.50 -10.32
N MET A 208 21.88 1.89 -11.05
CA MET A 208 22.95 2.64 -11.73
C MET A 208 22.39 3.47 -12.89
N ASP A 209 21.52 2.86 -13.69
CA ASP A 209 20.83 3.54 -14.80
C ASP A 209 19.92 4.66 -14.27
N LEU A 210 19.23 4.45 -13.13
CA LEU A 210 18.46 5.50 -12.45
C LEU A 210 19.34 6.68 -12.05
N LYS A 211 20.50 6.44 -11.40
CA LYS A 211 21.42 7.52 -11.02
C LYS A 211 21.79 8.38 -12.23
N VAL A 212 22.05 7.77 -13.39
CA VAL A 212 22.38 8.50 -14.62
C VAL A 212 21.14 9.22 -15.17
N PHE A 213 19.98 8.57 -15.17
CA PHE A 213 18.75 9.08 -15.78
C PHE A 213 18.16 10.27 -15.01
N ILE A 214 18.17 10.22 -13.68
CA ILE A 214 17.52 11.25 -12.84
C ILE A 214 18.46 12.37 -12.37
N SER A 215 19.78 12.22 -12.47
CA SER A 215 20.76 13.27 -12.08
C SER A 215 20.84 14.43 -13.08
N ARG A 216 19.74 14.74 -13.76
CA ARG A 216 19.60 15.89 -14.66
C ARG A 216 19.29 17.16 -13.87
N GLU A 217 19.56 18.33 -14.44
CA GLU A 217 19.33 19.62 -13.78
C GLU A 217 17.85 19.89 -13.41
N SER A 218 16.90 19.19 -14.05
CA SER A 218 15.47 19.30 -13.75
C SER A 218 14.83 17.94 -13.48
N PHE A 219 14.46 17.73 -12.20
CA PHE A 219 13.65 16.61 -11.76
C PHE A 219 12.16 16.92 -11.99
N ASP A 220 11.46 16.02 -12.67
CA ASP A 220 10.05 16.20 -13.03
C ASP A 220 9.21 14.93 -12.79
N ILE A 221 7.94 14.96 -13.21
CA ILE A 221 7.01 13.85 -13.05
C ILE A 221 7.51 12.55 -13.72
N ARG A 222 8.24 12.64 -14.83
CA ARG A 222 8.82 11.45 -15.48
C ARG A 222 9.83 10.76 -14.57
N ASP A 223 10.62 11.52 -13.82
CA ASP A 223 11.59 10.95 -12.89
C ASP A 223 10.92 10.29 -11.69
N ASN A 224 9.93 10.96 -11.08
CA ASN A 224 9.12 10.40 -9.98
C ASN A 224 8.54 9.04 -10.38
N GLU A 225 7.86 8.99 -11.52
CA GLU A 225 7.17 7.79 -11.97
C GLU A 225 8.14 6.67 -12.39
N THR A 226 9.28 7.01 -12.97
CA THR A 226 10.34 6.04 -13.33
C THR A 226 11.02 5.46 -12.08
N LEU A 227 11.28 6.31 -11.08
CA LEU A 227 11.83 5.90 -9.79
C LEU A 227 10.84 4.99 -9.04
N LYS A 228 9.58 5.42 -8.90
CA LYS A 228 8.49 4.64 -8.29
C LYS A 228 8.35 3.28 -8.94
N ARG A 229 8.22 3.21 -10.29
CA ARG A 229 8.09 1.95 -11.04
C ARG A 229 9.27 1.01 -10.75
N SER A 230 10.49 1.53 -10.83
CA SER A 230 11.70 0.72 -10.66
C SER A 230 11.82 0.16 -9.24
N ILE A 231 11.42 0.94 -8.23
CA ILE A 231 11.41 0.50 -6.82
C ILE A 231 10.36 -0.59 -6.61
N ILE A 232 9.10 -0.36 -6.99
CA ILE A 232 8.03 -1.33 -6.69
C ILE A 232 8.25 -2.66 -7.42
N LEU A 233 8.74 -2.66 -8.66
CA LEU A 233 9.05 -3.89 -9.38
C LEU A 233 10.16 -4.69 -8.68
N LYS A 234 11.19 -4.02 -8.18
CA LYS A 234 12.26 -4.67 -7.39
C LYS A 234 11.73 -5.28 -6.09
N ARG A 235 10.63 -4.74 -5.54
CA ARG A 235 9.97 -5.24 -4.34
C ARG A 235 8.99 -6.40 -4.62
N GLY A 236 8.85 -6.81 -5.88
CA GLY A 236 8.02 -7.96 -6.28
C GLY A 236 6.56 -7.62 -6.61
N TYR A 237 6.23 -6.34 -6.80
CA TYR A 237 4.88 -5.97 -7.25
C TYR A 237 4.64 -6.48 -8.67
N ILE A 238 3.48 -7.10 -8.85
CA ILE A 238 3.00 -7.58 -10.14
C ILE A 238 2.13 -6.49 -10.75
N GLN A 239 2.36 -6.18 -12.02
CA GLN A 239 1.54 -5.22 -12.75
C GLN A 239 0.15 -5.81 -12.98
N TYR A 240 -0.88 -5.19 -12.41
CA TYR A 240 -2.26 -5.50 -12.71
C TYR A 240 -2.77 -4.60 -13.84
N ILE A 241 -3.29 -5.21 -14.89
CA ILE A 241 -3.81 -4.50 -16.06
C ILE A 241 -5.33 -4.58 -16.01
N SER A 242 -6.02 -3.44 -15.90
CA SER A 242 -7.48 -3.46 -16.07
C SER A 242 -7.78 -3.83 -17.51
N THR A 243 -8.55 -4.90 -17.72
CA THR A 243 -9.05 -5.37 -19.02
C THR A 243 -10.01 -4.36 -19.64
N LYS A 244 -9.46 -3.28 -20.19
CA LYS A 244 -10.09 -2.52 -21.27
C LYS A 244 -9.22 -2.80 -22.49
N SER A 245 -9.80 -3.43 -23.51
CA SER A 245 -9.11 -3.93 -24.72
C SER A 245 -8.14 -2.93 -25.37
N THR A 246 -8.40 -1.63 -25.23
CA THR A 246 -7.54 -0.55 -25.75
C THR A 246 -6.27 -0.33 -24.91
N GLN A 247 -6.33 -0.62 -23.61
CA GLN A 247 -5.20 -0.54 -22.69
C GLN A 247 -4.27 -1.76 -22.86
N GLU A 248 -4.82 -2.95 -23.14
CA GLU A 248 -4.04 -4.15 -23.44
C GLU A 248 -3.15 -3.98 -24.69
N VAL A 249 -3.70 -3.42 -25.78
CA VAL A 249 -2.93 -3.17 -27.02
C VAL A 249 -1.81 -2.15 -26.79
N LYS A 250 -2.08 -1.05 -26.06
CA LYS A 250 -1.05 -0.07 -25.67
C LYS A 250 0.03 -0.69 -24.77
N ASN A 251 -0.36 -1.58 -23.87
CA ASN A 251 0.56 -2.21 -22.94
C ASN A 251 1.41 -3.32 -23.59
N ILE A 252 0.89 -4.06 -24.57
CA ILE A 252 1.69 -5.00 -25.38
C ILE A 252 2.74 -4.21 -26.16
N ARG A 253 2.35 -3.09 -26.79
CA ARG A 253 3.28 -2.17 -27.44
C ARG A 253 4.35 -1.67 -26.45
N ASP A 254 3.96 -1.17 -25.28
CA ASP A 254 4.89 -0.67 -24.26
C ASP A 254 5.79 -1.78 -23.69
N SER A 255 5.29 -3.01 -23.52
CA SER A 255 6.06 -4.16 -23.06
C SER A 255 7.11 -4.57 -24.11
N ILE A 256 6.70 -4.67 -25.37
CA ILE A 256 7.58 -4.96 -26.52
C ILE A 256 8.66 -3.88 -26.62
N ILE A 257 8.27 -2.61 -26.60
CA ILE A 257 9.17 -1.47 -26.70
C ILE A 257 10.15 -1.42 -25.51
N ASN A 258 9.67 -1.60 -24.28
CA ASN A 258 10.52 -1.65 -23.08
C ASN A 258 11.50 -2.84 -23.14
N ASN A 259 11.04 -4.01 -23.58
CA ASN A 259 11.88 -5.21 -23.73
C ASN A 259 12.99 -4.98 -24.78
N TYR A 260 12.66 -4.40 -25.95
CA TYR A 260 13.66 -4.06 -26.96
C TYR A 260 14.72 -3.07 -26.46
N SER A 261 14.32 -2.05 -25.69
CA SER A 261 15.27 -1.11 -25.08
C SER A 261 16.14 -1.74 -23.98
N ASN A 262 15.61 -2.71 -23.24
CA ASN A 262 16.30 -3.34 -22.11
C ASN A 262 17.24 -4.50 -22.52
N CYS A 263 17.05 -5.11 -23.69
CA CYS A 263 17.91 -6.18 -24.20
C CYS A 263 19.31 -5.69 -24.61
N SER A 264 19.49 -4.40 -24.89
CA SER A 264 20.79 -3.86 -25.30
C SER A 264 21.64 -3.46 -24.08
N LYS A 265 22.57 -4.34 -23.70
CA LYS A 265 23.49 -4.13 -22.55
C LYS A 265 24.55 -3.05 -22.78
N ARG A 266 24.71 -2.53 -24.00
CA ARG A 266 25.84 -1.65 -24.40
C ARG A 266 25.47 -0.18 -24.61
N ILE A 267 24.22 0.20 -24.34
CA ILE A 267 23.74 1.57 -24.55
C ILE A 267 23.32 2.21 -23.22
N SER A 268 23.53 3.52 -23.11
CA SER A 268 23.19 4.34 -21.96
C SER A 268 21.69 4.40 -21.70
N ALA A 269 21.29 4.77 -20.47
CA ALA A 269 19.88 4.94 -20.11
C ALA A 269 19.14 5.94 -21.03
N PHE A 270 19.81 7.00 -21.48
CA PHE A 270 19.26 7.96 -22.43
C PHE A 270 19.05 7.37 -23.82
N GLU A 271 19.99 6.57 -24.31
CA GLU A 271 19.85 5.88 -25.60
C GLU A 271 18.73 4.83 -25.57
N LYS A 272 18.59 4.10 -24.45
CA LYS A 272 17.45 3.17 -24.26
C LYS A 272 16.13 3.92 -24.37
N GLU A 273 16.01 5.08 -23.71
CA GLU A 273 14.81 5.92 -23.78
C GLU A 273 14.57 6.48 -25.18
N ASN A 274 15.61 6.94 -25.89
CA ASN A 274 15.46 7.43 -27.26
C ASN A 274 14.98 6.34 -28.22
N ILE A 275 15.54 5.12 -28.12
CA ILE A 275 15.07 3.96 -28.89
C ILE A 275 13.61 3.64 -28.53
N ARG A 276 13.28 3.72 -27.24
CA ARG A 276 11.92 3.50 -26.74
C ARG A 276 10.93 4.47 -27.38
N ILE A 277 11.26 5.76 -27.40
CA ILE A 277 10.47 6.83 -28.00
C ILE A 277 10.33 6.65 -29.52
N LEU A 278 11.41 6.25 -30.21
CA LEU A 278 11.39 5.97 -31.65
C LEU A 278 10.52 4.74 -32.01
N ASN A 279 10.45 3.75 -31.12
CA ASN A 279 9.67 2.52 -31.29
C ASN A 279 8.23 2.62 -30.73
N ALA A 280 7.93 3.60 -29.86
CA ALA A 280 6.63 4.25 -29.86
C ALA A 280 6.47 4.95 -31.24
N LYS A 281 5.77 6.03 -31.54
CA LYS A 281 5.66 6.58 -32.94
C LYS A 281 5.25 5.61 -34.08
N LYS A 282 6.06 4.63 -34.49
CA LYS A 282 5.74 3.48 -35.34
C LYS A 282 4.53 2.71 -34.83
#